data_AF-H0HNK9-F1
#
_entry.id   AF-H0HNK9-F1
#
_cell.length_a   1.000
_cell.length_b   1.000
_cell.length_c   1.000
_cell.angle_alpha   90.00
_cell.angle_beta   90.00
_cell.angle_gamma   90.00
#
_symmetry.space_group_name_H-M   'P 1'
#
loop_
_entity.id
_entity.type
_entity.pdbx_description
1 polymer ?
#
loop_
_entity_poly.entity_id
_entity_poly.type
_entity_poly.pdbx_seq_one_letter_code
_entity_poly.pdbx_strand_id
1 'polypeptide(L)' 'MWSQWHLDCPPAGTTGDIALDKRLADAFRALIARPDLPSRLTWLEGEVFLTDHFPNPNAPADRYRATLIRWWLDLHGEAI' A
#
# COMPACT_ATOMS: atom_id res chain seq x y z
N MET A 1 -14.88 -2.98 -0.84
CA MET A 1 -13.86 -4.00 -0.52
C MET A 1 -13.07 -3.68 0.78
N TRP A 2 -13.16 -2.44 1.28
CA TRP A 2 -12.49 -1.90 2.47
C TRP A 2 -13.01 -2.40 3.82
N SER A 3 -14.24 -2.91 3.87
CA SER A 3 -14.86 -3.43 5.09
C SER A 3 -14.26 -4.75 5.60
N GLN A 4 -13.36 -5.38 4.83
CA GLN A 4 -12.63 -6.61 5.23
C GLN A 4 -11.18 -6.32 5.68
N TRP A 5 -10.75 -5.07 5.72
CA TRP A 5 -9.36 -4.74 6.05
C TRP A 5 -9.21 -4.67 7.57
N HIS A 6 -8.67 -5.74 8.15
CA HIS A 6 -8.34 -5.78 9.57
C HIS A 6 -6.98 -5.13 9.81
N LEU A 7 -6.88 -4.33 10.87
CA LEU A 7 -5.67 -3.61 11.31
C LEU A 7 -4.42 -4.50 11.48
N ASP A 8 -4.62 -5.81 11.59
CA ASP A 8 -3.58 -6.82 11.83
C ASP A 8 -3.26 -7.68 10.59
N CYS A 9 -4.00 -7.53 9.48
CA CYS A 9 -3.75 -8.34 8.28
C CYS A 9 -4.06 -7.53 7.00
N PRO A 10 -3.05 -7.18 6.18
CA PRO A 10 -3.30 -6.57 4.88
C PRO A 10 -4.11 -7.55 3.99
N PRO A 11 -4.93 -7.04 3.05
CA PRO A 11 -5.79 -7.87 2.19
C PRO A 11 -5.01 -8.85 1.30
N ALA A 12 -3.69 -8.72 1.20
CA ALA A 12 -2.80 -9.65 0.50
C ALA A 12 -2.45 -10.92 1.31
N GLY A 13 -2.84 -11.01 2.59
CA GLY A 13 -2.41 -12.08 3.50
C GLY A 13 -0.96 -11.92 3.97
N THR A 14 -0.44 -12.91 4.69
CA THR A 14 0.99 -12.92 5.08
C THR A 14 1.85 -13.18 3.85
N THR A 15 2.84 -12.32 3.64
CA THR A 15 3.79 -12.46 2.53
C THR A 15 4.89 -13.49 2.83
N GLY A 16 4.91 -14.05 4.04
CA GLY A 16 5.98 -14.88 4.58
C GLY A 16 7.18 -14.08 5.09
N ASP A 17 7.15 -12.75 4.95
CA ASP A 17 8.15 -11.81 5.43
C ASP A 17 7.53 -10.87 6.47
N ILE A 18 7.88 -11.08 7.74
CA ILE A 18 7.36 -10.32 8.88
C ILE A 18 7.70 -8.83 8.76
N ALA A 19 8.85 -8.47 8.17
CA ALA A 19 9.25 -7.08 8.02
C ALA A 19 8.40 -6.39 6.94
N LEU A 20 8.11 -7.09 5.84
CA LEU A 20 7.20 -6.61 4.80
C LEU A 20 5.76 -6.50 5.32
N ASP A 21 5.27 -7.51 6.03
CA ASP A 21 3.91 -7.51 6.59
C ASP A 21 3.70 -6.35 7.57
N LYS A 22 4.69 -6.08 8.45
CA LYS A 22 4.68 -4.90 9.33
C LYS A 22 4.66 -3.59 8.55
N ARG A 23 5.51 -3.48 7.52
CA ARG A 23 5.59 -2.26 6.70
C ARG A 23 4.28 -2.00 5.97
N LEU A 24 3.62 -3.04 5.46
CA LEU A 24 2.29 -2.95 4.85
C LEU A 24 1.21 -2.56 5.88
N ALA A 25 1.25 -3.10 7.09
CA ALA A 25 0.32 -2.73 8.15
C ALA A 25 0.46 -1.26 8.55
N ASP A 26 1.69 -0.77 8.70
CA ASP A 26 1.96 0.64 9.03
C ASP A 26 1.56 1.58 7.89
N ALA A 27 1.85 1.19 6.63
CA ALA A 27 1.37 1.89 5.45
C ALA A 27 -0.16 1.98 5.41
N PHE A 28 -0.85 0.89 5.74
CA PHE A 28 -2.31 0.90 5.79
C PHE A 28 -2.84 1.82 6.89
N ARG A 29 -2.26 1.80 8.09
CA ARG A 29 -2.62 2.71 9.18
C ARG A 29 -2.45 4.18 8.77
N ALA A 30 -1.37 4.50 8.09
CA ALA A 30 -1.13 5.84 7.56
C ALA A 30 -2.16 6.24 6.50
N LEU A 31 -2.61 5.31 5.65
CA LEU A 31 -3.65 5.54 4.65
C LEU A 31 -5.01 5.83 5.28
N ILE A 32 -5.47 5.01 6.24
CA ILE A 32 -6.79 5.18 6.87
C ILE A 32 -6.85 6.39 7.82
N ALA A 33 -5.72 6.82 8.37
CA ALA A 33 -5.63 8.04 9.16
C ALA A 33 -5.95 9.31 8.35
N ARG A 34 -6.01 9.22 7.01
CA ARG A 34 -6.31 10.33 6.12
C ARG A 34 -7.83 10.45 5.89
N PRO A 35 -8.40 11.64 6.09
CA PRO A 35 -9.85 11.82 6.12
C PRO A 35 -10.51 11.77 4.74
N ASP A 36 -9.83 12.23 3.69
CA ASP A 36 -10.39 12.39 2.35
C ASP A 36 -9.65 11.57 1.28
N LEU A 37 -10.36 11.25 0.20
CA LEU A 37 -9.86 10.46 -0.94
C LEU A 37 -8.66 11.13 -1.64
N PRO A 38 -8.68 12.45 -1.96
CA PRO A 38 -7.52 13.13 -2.54
C PRO A 38 -6.24 13.00 -1.70
N SER A 39 -6.34 13.18 -0.38
CA SER A 39 -5.21 13.02 0.55
C SER A 39 -4.66 11.59 0.58
N ARG A 40 -5.54 10.58 0.48
CA ARG A 40 -5.14 9.16 0.41
C ARG A 40 -4.37 8.85 -0.87
N LEU A 41 -4.87 9.32 -2.01
CA LEU A 41 -4.24 9.14 -3.31
C LEU A 41 -2.89 9.85 -3.39
N THR A 42 -2.83 11.11 -2.94
CA THR A 42 -1.59 11.90 -2.91
C THR A 42 -0.51 11.23 -2.05
N TRP A 43 -0.91 10.64 -0.92
CA TRP A 43 0.02 9.91 -0.06
C TRP A 43 0.51 8.60 -0.69
N LEU A 44 -0.37 7.83 -1.35
CA LEU A 44 0.03 6.61 -2.06
C LEU A 44 0.99 6.91 -3.20
N GLU A 45 0.74 7.97 -3.97
CA GLU A 45 1.67 8.44 -4.99
C GLU A 45 3.01 8.81 -4.36
N GLY A 46 2.98 9.59 -3.27
CA GLY A 46 4.15 9.89 -2.46
C GLY A 46 4.94 8.64 -2.09
N GLU A 47 4.32 7.63 -1.48
CA GLU A 47 5.01 6.40 -1.09
C GLU A 47 5.54 5.59 -2.29
N VAL A 48 4.77 5.51 -3.38
CA VAL A 48 5.16 4.76 -4.59
C VAL A 48 6.31 5.44 -5.34
N PHE A 49 6.42 6.78 -5.27
CA PHE A 49 7.42 7.57 -6.00
C PHE A 49 8.60 8.07 -5.12
N LEU A 50 8.42 8.26 -3.81
CA LEU A 50 9.47 8.67 -2.85
C LEU A 50 10.29 7.49 -2.31
N THR A 51 9.88 6.24 -2.57
CA THR A 51 10.76 5.13 -2.28
C THR A 51 11.97 5.24 -3.22
N ASP A 52 13.06 5.84 -2.71
CA ASP A 52 14.38 6.06 -3.33
C ASP A 52 15.06 4.77 -3.87
N HIS A 53 14.37 3.64 -3.76
CA HIS A 53 14.66 2.44 -4.52
C HIS A 53 14.29 2.66 -6.00
N PHE A 54 15.21 3.30 -6.73
CA PHE A 54 15.37 2.99 -8.14
C PHE A 54 15.34 1.46 -8.31
N PRO A 55 14.53 0.91 -9.22
CA PRO A 55 14.38 -0.52 -9.36
C PRO A 55 15.76 -1.09 -9.70
N ASN A 56 16.38 -1.79 -8.75
CA ASN A 56 17.42 -2.72 -9.11
C ASN A 56 16.69 -3.77 -9.96
N PRO A 57 17.02 -3.94 -11.25
CA PRO A 57 16.37 -4.93 -12.10
C PRO A 57 16.48 -6.37 -11.57
N ASN A 58 17.34 -6.59 -10.56
CA ASN A 58 17.51 -7.85 -9.86
C ASN A 58 16.90 -7.89 -8.45
N ALA A 59 16.25 -6.81 -7.99
CA ALA A 59 15.55 -6.85 -6.71
C ALA A 59 14.32 -7.76 -6.83
N PRO A 60 14.11 -8.70 -5.88
CA PRO A 60 12.90 -9.50 -5.85
C PRO A 60 11.70 -8.55 -5.89
N ALA A 61 10.75 -8.83 -6.79
CA ALA A 61 9.60 -7.98 -7.09
C ALA A 61 9.13 -7.24 -5.82
N ASP A 62 9.20 -5.90 -5.85
CA ASP A 62 8.89 -5.06 -4.70
C ASP A 62 7.39 -5.21 -4.35
N ARG A 63 7.10 -6.24 -3.55
CA ARG A 63 5.75 -6.63 -3.13
C ARG A 63 5.09 -5.50 -2.34
N TYR A 64 5.87 -4.67 -1.65
CA TYR A 64 5.38 -3.49 -0.97
C TYR A 64 4.80 -2.51 -1.99
N ARG A 65 5.61 -2.12 -2.98
CA ARG A 65 5.17 -1.20 -4.03
C ARG A 65 4.01 -1.74 -4.86
N ALA A 66 4.04 -3.03 -5.22
CA ALA A 66 2.93 -3.66 -5.95
C ALA A 66 1.61 -3.58 -5.16
N THR A 67 1.66 -3.75 -3.84
CA THR A 67 0.49 -3.64 -2.96
C THR A 67 -0.01 -2.20 -2.88
N LEU A 68 0.88 -1.21 -2.77
CA LEU A 68 0.49 0.20 -2.78
C LEU A 68 -0.16 0.62 -4.12
N ILE A 69 0.41 0.18 -5.25
CA ILE A 69 -0.17 0.42 -6.58
C ILE A 69 -1.57 -0.21 -6.67
N ARG A 70 -1.74 -1.42 -6.12
CA ARG A 70 -3.05 -2.08 -6.06
C ARG A 70 -4.06 -1.26 -5.28
N TRP A 71 -3.68 -0.73 -4.10
CA TRP A 71 -4.56 0.14 -3.31
C TRP A 71 -4.91 1.43 -4.02
N TRP A 72 -3.96 2.02 -4.76
CA TRP A 72 -4.20 3.21 -5.57
C TRP A 72 -5.23 2.94 -6.68
N LEU A 73 -5.10 1.80 -7.38
CA LEU A 73 -6.06 1.38 -8.41
C LEU A 73 -7.45 1.10 -7.82
N ASP A 74 -7.53 0.41 -6.67
CA ASP A 74 -8.80 0.11 -6.01
C ASP A 74 -9.49 1.40 -5.52
N LEU A 75 -8.74 2.39 -5.02
CA LEU A 75 -9.29 3.72 -4.65
C LEU A 75 -9.80 4.50 -5.86
N HIS A 76 -9.09 4.46 -7.00
CA HIS A 76 -9.55 5.08 -8.23
C HIS A 76 -10.79 4.38 -8.81
N GLY A 77 -10.88 3.05 -8.67
CA GLY A 77 -12.03 2.27 -9.11
C GLY A 77 -13.30 2.52 -8.30
N GLU A 78 -13.18 2.88 -7.01
CA GLU A 78 -14.33 3.26 -6.16
C GLU A 78 -14.77 4.74 -6.32
N ALA A 79 -13.99 5.56 -7.05
CA ALA A 79 -14.28 6.98 -7.29
C ALA A 79 -15.19 7.24 -8.50
N ILE A 80 -15.57 6.19 -9.25
CA ILE A 80 -16.36 6.25 -10.50
C ILE A 80 -17.76 5.68 -10.28
#